data_AF-A0A964ZGC7-F1
#
_entry.id   AF-A0A964ZGC7-F1
#
_cell.length_a   1.000
_cell.length_b   1.000
_cell.length_c   1.000
_cell.angle_alpha   90.00
_cell.angle_beta   90.00
_cell.angle_gamma   90.00
#
_symmetry.space_group_name_H-M   'P 1'
#
loop_
_entity.id
_entity.type
_entity.pdbx_description
1 polymer ?
#
loop_
_entity_poly.entity_id
_entity_poly.type
_entity_poly.pdbx_seq_one_letter_code
_entity_poly.pdbx_strand_id
1 'polypeptide(L)'
;MPVVLLLGSVAVMNAAETPGTVKVFILAGQSNMVGQAPVALADLQADDPKMKDQFAHLRKDGKWIVRDDVFIKYFERKGPLTIGYGAKGRSGVELEFGTAMGNHFAEPVLLIKTAWGGHSLMKNFRPPSAGYPTAMLQKDLEQTQSRVKKNNEKNAKK
;
A
#
# COMPACT_ATOMS: atom_id res chain seq x y z
N MET A 1 15.60 -27.98 -67.61
CA MET A 1 15.36 -26.66 -66.97
C MET A 1 15.35 -26.88 -65.47
N PRO A 2 16.29 -26.33 -64.68
CA PRO A 2 16.25 -26.51 -63.24
C PRO A 2 15.25 -25.52 -62.64
N VAL A 3 14.28 -26.05 -61.91
CA VAL A 3 13.38 -25.28 -61.06
C VAL A 3 14.17 -24.87 -59.83
N VAL A 4 14.40 -23.57 -59.66
CA VAL A 4 15.01 -22.99 -58.46
C VAL A 4 13.90 -22.80 -57.43
N LEU A 5 13.93 -23.57 -56.35
CA LEU A 5 13.04 -23.42 -55.21
C LEU A 5 13.59 -22.31 -54.29
N LEU A 6 12.96 -21.13 -54.30
CA LEU A 6 13.30 -20.04 -53.40
C LEU A 6 12.72 -20.33 -52.01
N LEU A 7 13.54 -20.79 -51.08
CA LEU A 7 13.21 -20.87 -49.65
C LEU A 7 13.24 -19.44 -49.06
N GLY A 8 12.07 -18.82 -48.96
CA GLY A 8 11.91 -17.53 -48.27
C GLY A 8 12.08 -17.70 -46.76
N SER A 9 13.19 -17.20 -46.22
CA SER A 9 13.39 -17.08 -44.77
C SER A 9 12.46 -15.99 -44.23
N VAL A 10 11.41 -16.37 -43.52
CA VAL A 10 10.61 -15.42 -42.73
C VAL A 10 11.46 -15.03 -41.53
N ALA A 11 12.08 -13.86 -41.59
CA ALA A 11 12.70 -13.25 -40.41
C ALA A 11 11.58 -12.91 -39.43
N VAL A 12 11.48 -13.68 -38.35
CA VAL A 12 10.69 -13.30 -37.18
C VAL A 12 11.36 -12.05 -36.60
N MET A 13 10.80 -10.89 -36.92
CA MET A 13 11.19 -9.66 -36.25
C MET A 13 10.74 -9.77 -34.79
N ASN A 14 11.66 -10.12 -33.91
CA ASN A 14 11.49 -9.83 -32.49
C ASN A 14 11.43 -8.30 -32.38
N ALA A 15 10.23 -7.77 -32.20
CA ALA A 15 10.05 -6.40 -31.75
C ALA A 15 10.84 -6.24 -30.46
N ALA A 16 11.86 -5.37 -30.48
CA ALA A 16 12.56 -5.01 -29.27
C ALA A 16 11.55 -4.42 -28.29
N GLU A 17 11.29 -5.09 -27.17
CA GLU A 17 10.51 -4.52 -26.08
C GLU A 17 11.22 -3.24 -25.63
N THR A 18 10.61 -2.09 -25.91
CA THR A 18 10.97 -0.82 -25.26
C THR A 18 11.02 -1.10 -23.76
N PRO A 19 12.07 -0.70 -23.01
CA PRO A 19 12.12 -0.93 -21.57
C PRO A 19 10.86 -0.32 -20.95
N GLY A 20 9.92 -1.18 -20.52
CA GLY A 20 8.62 -0.73 -20.05
C GLY A 20 8.79 0.16 -18.83
N THR A 21 8.28 1.39 -18.89
CA THR A 21 8.28 2.27 -17.73
C THR A 21 7.25 1.78 -16.71
N VAL A 22 7.53 1.94 -15.41
CA VAL A 22 6.59 1.62 -14.33
C VAL A 22 6.18 2.92 -13.64
N LYS A 23 4.89 3.06 -13.31
CA LYS A 23 4.41 4.20 -12.51
C LYS A 23 4.56 3.88 -11.03
N VAL A 24 5.39 4.65 -10.33
CA VAL A 24 5.69 4.40 -8.91
C VAL A 24 5.05 5.46 -8.03
N PHE A 25 4.29 5.03 -7.01
CA PHE A 25 3.68 5.90 -6.02
C PHE A 25 4.14 5.52 -4.61
N ILE A 26 4.48 6.53 -3.81
CA ILE A 26 4.87 6.35 -2.40
C ILE A 26 3.67 6.69 -1.52
N LEU A 27 3.18 5.68 -0.79
CA LEU A 27 2.12 5.81 0.19
C LEU A 27 2.73 5.91 1.59
N ALA A 28 2.96 7.14 2.05
CA ALA A 28 3.59 7.42 3.33
C ALA A 28 2.62 8.10 4.32
N GLY A 29 2.76 7.79 5.60
CA GLY A 29 1.96 8.44 6.64
C GLY A 29 1.81 7.62 7.91
N GLN A 30 0.80 7.99 8.71
CA GLN A 30 0.55 7.34 10.01
C GLN A 30 -0.58 6.30 9.96
N SER A 31 -1.29 6.07 11.08
CA SER A 31 -2.30 5.01 11.25
C SER A 31 -3.35 4.92 10.14
N ASN A 32 -3.82 6.05 9.61
CA ASN A 32 -4.84 6.03 8.55
C ASN A 32 -4.24 5.57 7.21
N MET A 33 -3.00 5.94 6.90
CA MET A 33 -2.27 5.40 5.74
C MET A 33 -1.87 3.94 5.96
N VAL A 34 -1.51 3.55 7.20
CA VAL A 34 -1.33 2.14 7.55
C VAL A 34 -2.55 1.34 7.15
N GLY A 35 -3.76 1.86 7.37
CA GLY A 35 -5.00 1.16 7.07
C GLY A 35 -5.48 0.38 8.27
N GLN A 36 -6.58 0.87 8.87
CA GLN A 36 -7.19 0.30 10.07
C GLN A 36 -8.62 -0.20 9.82
N ALA A 37 -9.08 -0.25 8.56
CA ALA A 37 -10.38 -0.78 8.22
C ALA A 37 -10.32 -2.32 8.28
N PRO A 38 -11.15 -3.00 9.11
CA PRO A 38 -11.17 -4.46 9.16
C PRO A 38 -11.60 -5.06 7.82
N VAL A 39 -10.86 -6.05 7.33
CA VAL A 39 -11.24 -6.76 6.09
C VAL A 39 -12.62 -7.43 6.26
N ALA A 40 -12.88 -8.02 7.44
CA ALA A 40 -14.17 -8.61 7.75
C ALA A 40 -15.35 -7.62 7.66
N LEU A 41 -15.13 -6.34 7.96
CA LEU A 41 -16.16 -5.32 7.78
C LEU A 41 -16.38 -5.04 6.29
N ALA A 42 -15.29 -4.93 5.52
CA ALA A 42 -15.38 -4.74 4.08
C ALA A 42 -16.10 -5.93 3.39
N ASP A 43 -15.88 -7.17 3.85
CA ASP A 43 -16.60 -8.35 3.36
C ASP A 43 -18.11 -8.20 3.57
N LEU A 44 -18.52 -7.84 4.80
CA LEU A 44 -19.94 -7.63 5.11
C LEU A 44 -20.56 -6.49 4.30
N GLN A 45 -19.83 -5.39 4.09
CA GLN A 45 -20.30 -4.25 3.32
C GLN A 45 -20.39 -4.54 1.82
N ALA A 46 -19.45 -5.32 1.28
CA ALA A 46 -19.47 -5.71 -0.13
C ALA A 46 -20.68 -6.61 -0.48
N ASP A 47 -21.22 -7.32 0.50
CA ASP A 47 -22.39 -8.19 0.33
C ASP A 47 -23.72 -7.52 0.76
N ASP A 48 -23.68 -6.34 1.41
CA ASP A 48 -24.88 -5.58 1.80
C ASP A 48 -25.55 -4.97 0.54
N PRO A 49 -26.85 -5.24 0.28
CA PRO A 49 -27.56 -4.70 -0.89
C PRO A 49 -27.50 -3.17 -1.04
N LYS A 50 -27.34 -2.42 0.05
CA LYS A 50 -27.25 -0.95 0.05
C LYS A 50 -25.86 -0.43 -0.31
N MET A 51 -24.83 -1.27 -0.15
CA MET A 51 -23.43 -0.88 -0.28
C MET A 51 -22.71 -1.62 -1.41
N LYS A 52 -23.22 -2.78 -1.85
CA LYS A 52 -22.58 -3.65 -2.85
C LYS A 52 -22.12 -2.91 -4.11
N ASP A 53 -22.90 -1.92 -4.56
CA ASP A 53 -22.59 -1.17 -5.79
C ASP A 53 -21.33 -0.32 -5.61
N GLN A 54 -21.02 0.14 -4.39
CA GLN A 54 -19.78 0.85 -4.07
C GLN A 54 -18.54 -0.04 -4.08
N PHE A 55 -18.70 -1.37 -3.99
CA PHE A 55 -17.61 -2.34 -3.99
C PHE A 55 -17.53 -3.15 -5.29
N ALA A 56 -18.49 -2.99 -6.20
CA ALA A 56 -18.62 -3.82 -7.39
C ALA A 56 -17.36 -3.81 -8.26
N HIS A 57 -16.67 -2.66 -8.38
CA HIS A 57 -15.43 -2.53 -9.14
C HIS A 57 -14.21 -3.19 -8.48
N LEU A 58 -14.32 -3.58 -7.21
CA LEU A 58 -13.28 -4.30 -6.47
C LEU A 58 -13.57 -5.80 -6.35
N ARG A 59 -14.68 -6.27 -6.93
CA ARG A 59 -15.21 -7.63 -6.74
C ARG A 59 -15.37 -8.35 -8.08
N LYS A 60 -15.03 -9.63 -8.11
CA LYS A 60 -15.28 -10.54 -9.23
C LYS A 60 -15.66 -11.91 -8.69
N ASP A 61 -16.79 -12.46 -9.14
CA ASP A 61 -17.28 -13.78 -8.73
C ASP A 61 -17.38 -13.96 -7.20
N GLY A 62 -17.83 -12.91 -6.50
CA GLY A 62 -17.95 -12.92 -5.03
C GLY A 62 -16.61 -12.89 -4.28
N LYS A 63 -15.50 -12.58 -4.95
CA LYS A 63 -14.16 -12.48 -4.37
C LYS A 63 -13.56 -11.09 -4.61
N TRP A 64 -12.67 -10.67 -3.73
CA TRP A 64 -11.86 -9.48 -3.97
C TRP A 64 -10.95 -9.70 -5.16
N ILE A 65 -10.87 -8.70 -6.03
CA ILE A 65 -9.99 -8.75 -7.20
C ILE A 65 -8.54 -8.79 -6.73
N VAL A 66 -7.75 -9.63 -7.39
CA VAL A 66 -6.29 -9.63 -7.33
C VAL A 66 -5.81 -9.12 -8.68
N ARG A 67 -5.20 -7.93 -8.69
CA ARG A 67 -4.74 -7.25 -9.90
C ARG A 67 -3.39 -7.79 -10.34
N ASP A 68 -3.18 -7.97 -11.63
CA ASP A 68 -1.90 -8.39 -12.24
C ASP A 68 -1.10 -7.21 -12.82
N ASP A 69 -1.70 -6.03 -12.89
CA ASP A 69 -1.13 -4.78 -13.42
C ASP A 69 -0.75 -3.77 -12.31
N VAL A 70 -1.15 -4.02 -11.06
CA VAL A 70 -0.81 -3.17 -9.90
C VAL A 70 -0.16 -4.01 -8.81
N PHE A 71 1.01 -3.57 -8.36
CA PHE A 71 1.82 -4.23 -7.34
C PHE A 71 2.00 -3.35 -6.12
N ILE A 72 2.18 -3.97 -4.96
CA ILE A 72 2.45 -3.25 -3.72
C ILE A 72 3.60 -3.90 -2.95
N LYS A 73 4.45 -3.06 -2.36
CA LYS A 73 5.46 -3.42 -1.36
C LYS A 73 5.10 -2.72 -0.05
N TYR A 74 4.79 -3.49 0.98
CA TYR A 74 4.52 -2.99 2.33
C TYR A 74 5.30 -3.78 3.37
N PHE A 75 6.47 -3.26 3.76
CA PHE A 75 7.46 -3.98 4.58
C PHE A 75 7.74 -5.38 4.04
N GLU A 76 7.59 -6.45 4.82
CA GLU A 76 7.84 -7.82 4.36
C GLU A 76 6.78 -8.32 3.37
N ARG A 77 5.56 -7.75 3.39
CA ARG A 77 4.47 -8.13 2.48
C ARG A 77 4.67 -7.48 1.12
N LYS A 78 4.51 -8.25 0.05
CA LYS A 78 4.57 -7.77 -1.33
C LYS A 78 3.75 -8.66 -2.25
N GLY A 79 3.32 -8.12 -3.38
CA GLY A 79 2.63 -8.90 -4.39
C GLY A 79 1.67 -8.07 -5.24
N PRO A 80 0.79 -8.74 -5.99
CA PRO A 80 -0.33 -8.10 -6.67
C PRO A 80 -1.21 -7.35 -5.66
N LEU A 81 -1.84 -6.28 -6.13
CA LEU A 81 -2.77 -5.50 -5.31
C LEU A 81 -4.07 -6.29 -5.12
N THR A 82 -4.46 -6.42 -3.86
CA THR A 82 -5.75 -6.91 -3.41
C THR A 82 -6.01 -6.34 -2.00
N ILE A 83 -7.14 -6.67 -1.39
CA ILE A 83 -7.45 -6.22 -0.03
C ILE A 83 -6.47 -6.83 1.00
N GLY A 84 -6.21 -6.13 2.11
CA GLY A 84 -5.46 -6.69 3.24
C GLY A 84 -4.01 -6.20 3.41
N TYR A 85 -3.60 -5.17 2.66
CA TYR A 85 -2.31 -4.49 2.85
C TYR A 85 -2.36 -3.38 3.92
N GLY A 86 -3.27 -3.52 4.89
CA GLY A 86 -3.34 -2.66 6.08
C GLY A 86 -2.60 -3.26 7.28
N ALA A 87 -2.95 -2.85 8.51
CA ALA A 87 -2.55 -3.59 9.70
C ALA A 87 -3.05 -5.06 9.67
N LYS A 88 -2.67 -5.89 10.64
CA LYS A 88 -3.06 -7.33 10.65
C LYS A 88 -4.58 -7.50 10.52
N GLY A 89 -5.04 -8.16 9.44
CA GLY A 89 -6.45 -8.36 9.13
C GLY A 89 -7.21 -7.09 8.71
N ARG A 90 -6.49 -6.07 8.23
CA ARG A 90 -7.05 -4.76 7.87
C ARG A 90 -6.55 -4.31 6.49
N SER A 91 -7.24 -3.34 5.91
CA SER A 91 -6.83 -2.61 4.70
C SER A 91 -6.86 -1.09 4.95
N GLY A 92 -6.27 -0.34 4.04
CA GLY A 92 -6.34 1.10 3.97
C GLY A 92 -6.68 1.59 2.56
N VAL A 93 -6.30 2.83 2.28
CA VAL A 93 -6.57 3.51 1.01
C VAL A 93 -5.84 2.88 -0.18
N GLU A 94 -4.86 2.01 0.05
CA GLU A 94 -4.06 1.40 -1.02
C GLU A 94 -4.89 0.62 -2.03
N LEU A 95 -6.00 -0.01 -1.59
CA LEU A 95 -6.86 -0.80 -2.47
C LEU A 95 -7.54 0.09 -3.51
N GLU A 96 -8.21 1.14 -3.07
CA GLU A 96 -8.92 2.05 -3.97
C GLU A 96 -7.98 2.92 -4.78
N PHE A 97 -6.96 3.50 -4.13
CA PHE A 97 -5.97 4.31 -4.82
C PHE A 97 -5.27 3.51 -5.92
N GLY A 98 -4.81 2.29 -5.60
CA GLY A 98 -4.14 1.44 -6.57
C GLY A 98 -5.06 0.98 -7.70
N THR A 99 -6.32 0.67 -7.40
CA THR A 99 -7.32 0.34 -8.43
C THR A 99 -7.56 1.51 -9.38
N ALA A 100 -7.70 2.72 -8.84
CA ALA A 100 -7.87 3.93 -9.65
C ALA A 100 -6.65 4.19 -10.54
N MET A 101 -5.43 4.01 -10.02
CA MET A 101 -4.22 4.20 -10.81
C MET A 101 -4.03 3.12 -11.88
N GLY A 102 -4.31 1.85 -11.58
CA GLY A 102 -4.25 0.77 -12.57
C GLY A 102 -5.28 0.92 -13.68
N ASN A 103 -6.44 1.55 -13.41
CA ASN A 103 -7.42 1.86 -14.45
C ASN A 103 -7.01 3.07 -15.32
N HIS A 104 -6.15 3.95 -14.79
CA HIS A 104 -5.78 5.20 -15.46
C HIS A 104 -4.55 5.04 -16.36
N PHE A 105 -3.54 4.29 -15.91
CA PHE A 105 -2.29 4.08 -16.65
C PHE A 105 -2.32 2.77 -17.43
N ALA A 106 -1.76 2.79 -18.64
CA ALA A 106 -1.55 1.56 -19.41
C ALA A 106 -0.31 0.80 -18.92
N GLU A 107 0.62 1.51 -18.29
CA GLU A 107 1.82 0.92 -17.71
C GLU A 107 1.56 0.32 -16.32
N PRO A 108 2.32 -0.70 -15.90
CA PRO A 108 2.20 -1.26 -14.56
C PRO A 108 2.40 -0.22 -13.46
N VAL A 109 1.64 -0.37 -12.37
CA VAL A 109 1.71 0.51 -11.20
C VAL A 109 2.40 -0.21 -10.04
N LEU A 110 3.34 0.46 -9.38
CA LEU A 110 3.97 0.01 -8.15
C LEU A 110 3.68 0.98 -7.00
N LEU A 111 3.03 0.45 -5.96
CA LEU A 111 2.80 1.14 -4.70
C LEU A 111 3.90 0.77 -3.70
N ILE A 112 4.66 1.77 -3.23
CA ILE A 112 5.61 1.62 -2.14
C ILE A 112 4.98 2.19 -0.88
N LYS A 113 4.49 1.30 0.00
CA LYS A 113 3.80 1.70 1.21
C LYS A 113 4.76 1.74 2.40
N THR A 114 4.90 2.93 2.98
CA THR A 114 5.81 3.22 4.10
C THR A 114 5.05 3.99 5.18
N ALA A 115 4.25 3.25 5.94
CA ALA A 115 3.35 3.84 6.93
C ALA A 115 3.49 3.18 8.31
N TRP A 116 3.41 4.01 9.35
CA TRP A 116 3.61 3.61 10.74
C TRP A 116 2.60 4.23 11.69
N GLY A 117 1.97 3.43 12.55
CA GLY A 117 1.08 3.96 13.59
C GLY A 117 1.80 4.89 14.56
N GLY A 118 1.14 5.96 14.99
CA GLY A 118 1.65 6.88 16.03
C GLY A 118 2.87 7.70 15.62
N HIS A 119 3.22 7.75 14.33
CA HIS A 119 4.31 8.57 13.82
C HIS A 119 3.84 9.99 13.53
N SER A 120 4.71 10.98 13.78
CA SER A 120 4.42 12.39 13.53
C SER A 120 5.45 13.03 12.60
N LEU A 121 5.04 14.09 11.90
CA LEU A 121 5.93 14.94 11.10
C LEU A 121 7.00 15.61 11.96
N MET A 122 6.64 15.98 13.20
CA MET A 122 7.51 16.71 14.11
C MET A 122 8.73 15.89 14.57
N LYS A 123 8.61 14.55 14.62
CA LYS A 123 9.63 13.66 15.17
C LYS A 123 10.08 12.58 14.20
N ASN A 124 9.17 11.71 13.77
CA ASN A 124 9.51 10.47 13.08
C ASN A 124 9.79 10.67 11.59
N PHE A 125 9.03 11.56 10.95
CA PHE A 125 9.25 11.91 9.53
C PHE A 125 10.12 13.16 9.37
N ARG A 126 10.84 13.57 10.43
CA ARG A 126 11.73 14.73 10.38
C ARG A 126 12.94 14.38 9.49
N PRO A 127 13.28 15.19 8.48
CA PRO A 127 14.42 14.89 7.63
C PRO A 127 15.73 15.06 8.41
N PRO A 128 16.80 14.29 8.09
CA PRO A 128 18.09 14.40 8.77
C PRO A 128 18.68 15.83 8.76
N SER A 129 18.39 16.60 7.72
CA SER A 129 18.84 18.00 7.56
C SER A 129 18.20 18.97 8.55
N ALA A 130 17.12 18.60 9.23
CA ALA A 130 16.43 19.49 10.16
C ALA A 130 17.11 19.56 11.55
N GLY A 131 18.20 18.82 11.77
CA GLY A 131 18.93 18.82 13.04
C GLY A 131 18.18 18.13 14.19
N TYR A 132 18.87 18.00 15.32
CA TYR A 132 18.39 17.23 16.46
C TYR A 132 17.31 17.99 17.27
N PRO A 133 16.10 17.43 17.47
CA PRO A 133 15.00 18.15 18.10
C PRO A 133 15.08 18.11 19.65
N THR A 134 16.15 18.65 20.23
CA THR A 134 16.47 18.52 21.67
C THR A 134 15.34 18.96 22.60
N ALA A 135 14.75 20.14 22.38
CA ALA A 135 13.66 20.65 23.24
C ALA A 135 12.41 19.75 23.17
N MET A 136 12.10 19.19 22.01
CA MET A 136 10.98 18.26 21.84
C MET A 136 11.24 16.95 22.58
N LEU A 137 12.45 16.40 22.45
CA LEU A 137 12.84 15.16 23.13
C LEU A 137 12.81 15.31 24.65
N GLN A 138 13.23 16.45 25.17
CA GLN A 138 13.15 16.75 26.60
C GLN A 138 11.69 16.78 27.08
N LYS A 139 10.80 17.43 26.34
CA LYS A 139 9.37 17.46 26.66
C LYS A 139 8.74 16.05 26.60
N ASP A 140 9.08 15.25 25.59
CA ASP A 140 8.63 13.87 25.47
C ASP A 140 9.10 13.01 26.66
N LEU A 141 10.35 13.22 27.11
CA LEU A 141 10.93 12.52 28.26
C LEU A 141 10.16 12.87 29.54
N GLU A 142 9.95 14.15 29.82
CA GLU A 142 9.21 14.63 31.00
C GLU A 142 7.77 14.10 31.03
N GLN A 143 7.07 14.16 29.90
CA GLN A 143 5.72 13.62 29.77
C GLN A 143 5.70 12.10 30.01
N THR A 144 6.69 11.38 29.46
CA THR A 144 6.80 9.93 29.63
C THR A 144 7.06 9.56 31.09
N GLN A 145 7.99 10.24 31.75
CA GLN A 145 8.29 10.05 33.18
C GLN A 145 7.06 10.32 34.05
N SER A 146 6.34 11.42 33.78
CA SER A 146 5.10 11.77 34.50
C SER A 146 4.02 10.69 34.34
N ARG A 147 3.81 10.20 33.10
CA ARG A 147 2.83 9.14 32.81
C ARG A 147 3.18 7.83 33.53
N VAL A 148 4.46 7.43 33.50
CA VAL A 148 4.93 6.22 34.18
C VAL A 148 4.72 6.33 35.68
N LYS A 149 5.10 7.47 36.29
CA LYS A 149 4.90 7.72 37.72
C LYS A 149 3.42 7.57 38.12
N LYS A 150 2.51 8.23 37.39
CA LYS A 150 1.06 8.15 37.64
C LYS A 150 0.52 6.72 37.50
N ASN A 151 0.97 5.97 36.50
CA ASN A 151 0.55 4.57 36.31
C ASN A 151 1.02 3.68 37.47
N ASN A 152 2.26 3.85 37.93
CA ASN A 152 2.81 3.09 39.05
C ASN A 152 2.05 3.39 40.34
N GLU A 153 1.78 4.66 40.64
CA GLU A 153 0.99 5.08 41.81
C GLU A 153 -0.44 4.54 41.77
N LYS A 154 -1.08 4.49 40.59
CA LYS A 154 -2.41 3.90 40.41
C LYS A 154 -2.40 2.40 40.66
N ASN A 155 -1.37 1.71 40.19
CA ASN A 155 -1.25 0.26 40.33
C ASN A 155 -0.87 -0.16 41.75
N ALA A 156 -0.10 0.65 42.48
CA ALA A 156 0.23 0.41 43.89
C ALA A 156 -0.96 0.61 44.85
N LYS A 157 -2.04 1.24 44.38
CA LYS A 157 -3.30 1.44 45.13
C LYS A 157 -4.37 0.38 44.82
N LYS A 158 -4.08 -0.57 43.93
CA LYS A 158 -4.93 -1.72 43.64
C LYS A 158 -4.42 -2.93 44.41
#